data_AF-A0A4Q4BRI1-F1
#
_entry.id   AF-A0A4Q4BRI1-F1
#
_cell.length_a   1.000
_cell.length_b   1.000
_cell.length_c   1.000
_cell.angle_alpha   90.00
_cell.angle_beta   90.00
_cell.angle_gamma   90.00
#
_symmetry.space_group_name_H-M   'P 1'
#
loop_
_entity.id
_entity.type
_entity.pdbx_description
1 polymer ?
#
loop_
_entity_poly.entity_id
_entity_poly.type
_entity_poly.pdbx_seq_one_letter_code
_entity_poly.pdbx_strand_id
1 'polypeptide(L)' 'MTITAEKKQEIIKDNAQAKGDTGSPEVQVAILTERIRNLTGHFKDHHK' A
#
# COMPACT_ATOMS: atom_id res chain seq x y z
N MET A 1 -5.97 9.42 -4.32
CA MET A 1 -5.70 9.78 -2.91
C MET A 1 -4.78 8.76 -2.26
N THR A 2 -4.22 9.08 -1.08
CA THR A 2 -3.33 8.17 -0.35
C THR A 2 -4.11 7.02 0.32
N ILE A 3 -3.43 5.92 0.58
CA ILE A 3 -3.94 4.77 1.36
C ILE A 3 -4.33 5.18 2.79
N THR A 4 -5.46 4.66 3.27
CA THR A 4 -5.92 4.90 4.66
C THR A 4 -5.01 4.20 5.67
N ALA A 5 -5.05 4.67 6.92
CA ALA A 5 -4.27 4.06 7.99
C ALA A 5 -4.67 2.60 8.25
N GLU A 6 -5.96 2.28 8.16
CA GLU A 6 -6.44 0.90 8.35
C GLU A 6 -5.94 -0.02 7.23
N LYS A 7 -6.05 0.40 5.97
CA LYS A 7 -5.58 -0.40 4.83
C LYS A 7 -4.06 -0.59 4.87
N LYS A 8 -3.32 0.43 5.29
CA LYS A 8 -1.87 0.32 5.48
C LYS A 8 -1.53 -0.72 6.56
N GLN A 9 -2.25 -0.74 7.68
CA GLN A 9 -2.04 -1.73 8.75
C GLN A 9 -2.40 -3.16 8.30
N GLU A 10 -3.44 -3.32 7.49
CA GLU A 10 -3.82 -4.60 6.87
C GLU A 10 -2.69 -5.11 5.96
N ILE A 11 -2.20 -4.28 5.04
CA ILE A 11 -1.11 -4.63 4.11
C ILE A 11 0.17 -5.01 4.86
N ILE A 12 0.50 -4.27 5.93
CA ILE A 12 1.66 -4.59 6.77
C ILE A 12 1.48 -5.97 7.41
N LYS A 13 0.32 -6.26 8.01
CA LYS A 13 0.07 -7.57 8.65
C LYS A 13 0.12 -8.73 7.65
N ASP A 14 -0.39 -8.52 6.44
CA ASP A 14 -0.46 -9.57 5.41
C ASP A 14 0.91 -9.89 4.77
N ASN A 15 1.83 -8.92 4.78
CA ASN A 15 3.13 -9.03 4.10
C ASN A 15 4.33 -9.02 5.07
N ALA A 16 4.10 -8.85 6.37
CA ALA A 16 5.14 -8.89 7.40
C ALA A 16 5.72 -10.29 7.52
N GLN A 17 7.05 -10.40 7.47
CA GLN A 17 7.74 -11.69 7.66
C GLN A 17 7.88 -12.08 9.13
N ALA A 18 7.84 -11.07 10.03
CA ALA A 18 7.94 -11.27 11.47
C ALA A 18 7.01 -10.31 12.21
N LYS A 19 6.71 -10.62 13.47
CA LYS A 19 5.88 -9.77 14.33
C LYS A 19 6.57 -8.42 14.55
N GLY A 20 5.97 -7.34 14.07
CA GLY A 20 6.53 -5.99 14.15
C GLY A 20 7.35 -5.56 12.94
N ASP A 21 7.43 -6.40 11.91
CA ASP A 21 8.05 -6.04 10.64
C ASP A 21 7.20 -4.99 9.90
N THR A 22 7.70 -3.76 9.88
CA THR A 22 7.04 -2.60 9.27
C THR A 22 7.87 -1.98 8.15
N GLY A 23 9.05 -2.55 7.87
CA GLY A 23 10.07 -1.92 7.04
C GLY A 23 10.79 -2.87 6.10
N SER A 24 10.47 -4.17 6.09
CA SER A 24 11.01 -5.11 5.12
C SER A 24 10.73 -4.70 3.67
N PRO A 25 11.58 -5.14 2.72
CA PRO A 25 11.34 -4.92 1.30
C PRO A 25 9.95 -5.38 0.86
N GLU A 26 9.47 -6.51 1.37
CA GLU A 26 8.17 -7.10 1.06
C GLU A 26 7.02 -6.17 1.48
N VAL A 27 7.05 -5.69 2.73
CA VAL A 27 6.05 -4.75 3.25
C VAL A 27 6.09 -3.42 2.49
N GLN A 28 7.28 -2.90 2.20
CA GLN A 28 7.42 -1.66 1.45
C GLN A 28 6.90 -1.78 0.02
N VAL A 29 7.22 -2.88 -0.68
CA VAL A 29 6.74 -3.16 -2.04
C VAL A 29 5.22 -3.30 -2.05
N ALA A 30 4.63 -3.98 -1.07
CA ALA A 30 3.19 -4.14 -0.96
C ALA A 30 2.48 -2.77 -0.79
N ILE A 31 3.02 -1.91 0.10
CA ILE A 31 2.50 -0.55 0.32
C ILE A 31 2.62 0.30 -0.96
N LEU A 32 3.76 0.27 -1.64
CA LEU A 32 3.98 1.03 -2.87
C LEU A 32 3.08 0.54 -4.01
N THR A 33 2.90 -0.77 -4.13
CA THR A 33 2.00 -1.38 -5.11
C THR A 33 0.56 -0.89 -4.93
N GLU A 34 0.08 -0.87 -3.68
CA GLU A 34 -1.28 -0.38 -3.41
C GLU A 34 -1.44 1.11 -3.69
N ARG A 35 -0.40 1.92 -3.42
CA ARG A 35 -0.38 3.34 -3.79
C ARG A 35 -0.43 3.52 -5.30
N ILE A 36 0.31 2.72 -6.06
CA ILE A 36 0.29 2.75 -7.52
C ILE A 36 -1.11 2.41 -8.02
N ARG A 37 -1.74 1.34 -7.53
CA ARG A 37 -3.12 0.98 -7.91
C ARG A 37 -4.12 2.11 -7.67
N ASN A 38 -4.06 2.72 -6.49
CA ASN A 38 -4.92 3.86 -6.14
C ASN A 38 -4.68 5.07 -7.06
N LEU A 39 -3.42 5.37 -7.38
CA LEU A 39 -3.08 6.44 -8.32
C LEU A 39 -3.51 6.10 -9.75
N THR A 40 -3.34 4.87 -10.20
CA THR A 40 -3.82 4.42 -11.52
C THR A 40 -5.34 4.54 -11.63
N GLY A 41 -6.09 4.15 -10.60
CA GLY A 41 -7.54 4.37 -10.56
C GLY A 41 -7.89 5.85 -10.62
N HIS A 42 -7.21 6.67 -9.80
CA HIS A 42 -7.41 8.11 -9.82
C HIS A 42 -7.15 8.73 -11.19
N PHE A 43 -6.08 8.37 -11.88
CA PHE A 43 -5.79 8.89 -13.23
C PHE A 43 -6.75 8.38 -14.31
N LYS A 44 -7.41 7.24 -14.10
CA LYS A 44 -8.51 6.77 -14.98
C LYS A 44 -9.80 7.54 -14.79
N ASP A 45 -10.08 7.96 -13.56
CA ASP A 45 -11.29 8.74 -13.27
C ASP A 45 -11.06 10.24 -13.50
N HIS A 46 -9.81 10.70 -13.36
CA HIS A 46 -9.38 12.09 -13.50
C HIS A 46 -8.33 12.23 -14.61
N HIS A 47 -8.81 12.41 -15.84
CA HIS A 47 -7.99 12.52 -17.05
C HIS A 47 -7.32 13.90 -17.29
N LYS A 48 -7.44 14.86 -16.37
CA LYS A 48 -6.97 16.23 -16.53
C LYS A 48 -6.14 16.68 -15.34
#